data_AF-A0A970BMW5-F1
#
_entry.id   AF-A0A970BMW5-F1
#
_cell.length_a   1.000
_cell.length_b   1.000
_cell.length_c   1.000
_cell.angle_alpha   90.00
_cell.angle_beta   90.00
_cell.angle_gamma   90.00
#
_symmetry.space_group_name_H-M   'P 1'
#
loop_
_entity.id
_entity.type
_entity.pdbx_description
1 polymer ?
#
loop_
_entity_poly.entity_id
_entity_poly.type
_entity_poly.pdbx_seq_one_letter_code
_entity_poly.pdbx_strand_id
1 'polypeptide(L)'
;MQWWPIFAIVVSLVAFGVAAYFYKWVNSLETAEGNIASIGILIRDGANTFLRTEYKVLTRFVAVVAVLLFLFYPKPIWQGFSLENIYMALAYILGSVLSGLAGKVGMSIATIANVKSASAAKKGLAPAFMAAFRGGAVMGMAVVGTSLAGASILYILTQHETIVLAFSFGASSLALFAKAGGGIFTKTADISADLTGKVELGIPEDDPRNPAVIADNVGDNVGDVAGMGADLFDSNIAAIAAAIILAAPLGQVDIVFAFGGLGLLASIIGVLLARVGAHGNPGRALNTGTYVTNIIFAVLTLAATLIFKFELRYWLAAFVGMLAGVIIGFTSEIFTSDEGKPVQLVAKASATGPAFTIISGFSYGLLSVFPPLVGIGGAALAAYKICEPLGGQAPLLGIALSAIGMLSVVGMIISNDAYGPIVD
;
A
#
# COMPACT_ATOMS: atom_id res chain seq x y z
N MET A 1 -20.96 23.73 -2.60
CA MET A 1 -19.56 23.91 -2.17
C MET A 1 -18.99 22.53 -1.88
N GLN A 2 -17.82 22.21 -2.40
CA GLN A 2 -17.18 20.89 -2.30
C GLN A 2 -16.44 20.73 -0.98
N TRP A 3 -17.19 20.59 0.11
CA TRP A 3 -16.61 20.50 1.45
C TRP A 3 -15.79 19.23 1.66
N TRP A 4 -16.22 18.10 1.09
CA TRP A 4 -15.56 16.80 1.30
C TRP A 4 -14.24 16.63 0.56
N PRO A 5 -14.10 17.04 -0.72
CA PRO A 5 -12.78 17.11 -1.36
C PRO A 5 -11.80 18.02 -0.60
N ILE A 6 -12.25 19.17 -0.10
CA ILE A 6 -11.40 20.08 0.71
C ILE A 6 -11.01 19.41 2.04
N PHE A 7 -11.96 18.76 2.71
CA PHE A 7 -11.69 17.98 3.92
C PHE A 7 -10.64 16.89 3.67
N ALA A 8 -10.76 16.14 2.58
CA ALA A 8 -9.79 15.11 2.19
C ALA A 8 -8.37 15.69 1.98
N ILE A 9 -8.26 16.88 1.38
CA ILE A 9 -6.98 17.61 1.28
C ILE A 9 -6.44 17.96 2.67
N VAL A 10 -7.27 18.52 3.54
CA VAL A 10 -6.86 18.90 4.91
C VAL A 10 -6.36 17.67 5.68
N VAL A 11 -7.08 16.55 5.64
CA VAL A 11 -6.63 15.31 6.29
C VAL A 11 -5.32 14.79 5.66
N SER A 12 -5.16 14.91 4.35
CA SER A 12 -3.91 14.55 3.66
C SER A 12 -2.72 15.40 4.12
N LEU A 13 -2.93 16.70 4.35
CA LEU A 13 -1.90 17.57 4.94
C LEU A 13 -1.56 17.15 6.37
N VAL A 14 -2.55 16.74 7.17
CA VAL A 14 -2.29 16.19 8.51
C VAL A 14 -1.49 14.88 8.41
N ALA A 15 -1.81 14.00 7.47
CA ALA A 15 -1.04 12.78 7.21
C ALA A 15 0.43 13.09 6.88
N PHE A 16 0.69 14.09 6.03
CA PHE A 16 2.05 14.54 5.75
C PHE A 16 2.75 15.11 6.98
N GLY A 17 2.03 15.83 7.85
CA GLY A 17 2.56 16.30 9.13
C GLY A 17 2.98 15.16 10.04
N VAL A 18 2.16 14.11 10.13
CA VAL A 18 2.46 12.88 10.90
C VAL A 18 3.63 12.12 10.29
N ALA A 19 3.68 11.98 8.96
CA ALA A 19 4.81 11.38 8.26
C ALA A 19 6.11 12.15 8.53
N ALA A 20 6.09 13.48 8.45
CA ALA A 20 7.26 14.31 8.76
C ALA A 20 7.69 14.20 10.23
N TYR A 21 6.73 14.10 11.15
CA TYR A 21 7.00 13.86 12.57
C TYR A 21 7.70 12.52 12.80
N PHE A 22 7.17 11.42 12.25
CA PHE A 22 7.80 10.11 12.36
C PHE A 22 9.15 10.04 11.66
N TYR A 23 9.30 10.64 10.48
CA TYR A 23 10.58 10.74 9.79
C TYR A 23 11.64 11.41 10.67
N LYS A 24 11.33 12.57 11.25
CA LYS A 24 12.24 13.28 12.16
C LYS A 24 12.56 12.45 13.39
N TRP A 25 11.56 11.79 13.97
CA TRP A 25 11.74 10.94 15.14
C TRP A 25 12.67 9.75 14.85
N VAL A 26 12.43 8.99 13.77
CA VAL A 26 13.28 7.86 13.37
C VAL A 26 14.69 8.34 13.07
N ASN A 27 14.84 9.43 12.32
CA ASN A 27 16.15 9.97 11.98
C ASN A 27 16.94 10.45 13.22
N SER A 28 16.25 10.88 14.28
CA SER A 28 16.87 11.32 15.53
C SER A 28 17.36 10.19 16.44
N LEU A 29 16.96 8.93 16.17
CA LEU A 29 17.41 7.79 16.95
C LEU A 29 18.93 7.60 16.80
N GLU A 30 19.58 7.14 17.86
CA GLU A 30 21.01 6.82 17.83
C GLU A 30 21.29 5.63 16.90
N THR A 31 22.33 5.75 16.07
CA THR A 31 22.90 4.59 15.37
C THR A 31 23.95 3.98 16.28
N ALA A 32 23.90 2.67 16.48
CA ALA A 32 24.88 1.97 17.30
C ALA A 32 26.28 1.98 16.66
N GLU A 33 27.32 1.93 17.50
CA GLU A 33 28.71 1.85 17.05
C GLU A 33 28.99 0.56 16.23
N GLY A 34 30.03 0.63 15.40
CA GLY A 34 30.48 -0.46 14.53
C GLY A 34 30.13 -0.24 13.07
N ASN A 35 30.05 -1.34 12.31
CA ASN A 35 29.88 -1.32 10.85
C ASN A 35 28.42 -1.13 10.38
N ILE A 36 27.45 -1.02 11.29
CA ILE A 36 26.02 -0.94 10.91
C ILE A 36 25.76 0.29 10.02
N ALA A 37 26.37 1.43 10.38
CA ALA A 37 26.23 2.65 9.59
C ALA A 37 26.83 2.53 8.19
N SER A 38 27.99 1.88 8.04
CA SER A 38 28.65 1.72 6.74
C SER A 38 27.89 0.74 5.84
N ILE A 39 27.37 -0.35 6.39
CA ILE A 39 26.53 -1.31 5.65
C ILE A 39 25.24 -0.64 5.18
N GLY A 40 24.59 0.14 6.05
CA GLY A 40 23.40 0.90 5.68
C GLY A 40 23.63 1.89 4.54
N ILE A 41 24.82 2.51 4.47
CA ILE A 41 25.19 3.38 3.34
C ILE A 41 25.31 2.58 2.04
N LEU A 42 25.95 1.41 2.06
CA LEU A 42 26.07 0.55 0.87
C LEU A 42 24.70 0.13 0.33
N ILE A 43 23.79 -0.30 1.21
CA ILE A 43 22.42 -0.67 0.85
C ILE A 43 21.69 0.54 0.26
N ARG A 44 21.79 1.70 0.92
CA ARG A 44 21.13 2.93 0.45
C ARG A 44 21.66 3.39 -0.90
N ASP A 45 22.96 3.31 -1.15
CA ASP A 45 23.56 3.72 -2.41
C ASP A 45 23.19 2.74 -3.55
N GLY A 46 23.16 1.44 -3.25
CA GLY A 46 22.66 0.41 -4.17
C GLY A 46 21.21 0.65 -4.56
N ALA A 47 20.32 0.85 -3.58
CA ALA A 47 18.90 1.10 -3.81
C ALA A 47 18.66 2.39 -4.62
N ASN A 48 19.39 3.47 -4.31
CA ASN A 48 19.31 4.70 -5.09
C ASN A 48 19.80 4.53 -6.53
N THR A 49 20.85 3.74 -6.75
CA THR A 49 21.40 3.48 -8.07
C THR A 49 20.42 2.67 -8.92
N PHE A 50 19.81 1.64 -8.33
CA PHE A 50 18.77 0.84 -8.97
C PHE A 50 17.56 1.71 -9.35
N LEU A 51 16.95 2.41 -8.40
CA LEU A 51 15.76 3.23 -8.66
C LEU A 51 16.02 4.35 -9.67
N ARG A 52 17.22 4.95 -9.66
CA ARG A 52 17.59 5.95 -10.67
C ARG A 52 17.64 5.34 -12.08
N THR A 53 18.13 4.12 -12.19
CA THR A 53 18.24 3.41 -13.47
C THR A 53 16.87 2.99 -13.97
N GLU A 54 16.07 2.37 -13.12
CA GLU A 54 14.69 1.97 -13.41
C GLU A 54 13.85 3.18 -13.84
N TYR A 55 13.80 4.24 -13.02
CA TYR A 55 12.96 5.41 -13.30
C TYR A 55 13.38 6.16 -14.56
N LYS A 56 14.67 6.12 -14.94
CA LYS A 56 15.13 6.68 -16.22
C LYS A 56 14.51 5.95 -17.41
N VAL A 57 14.35 4.64 -17.33
CA VAL A 57 13.68 3.83 -18.36
C VAL A 57 12.18 4.13 -18.33
N LEU A 58 11.56 4.13 -17.14
CA LEU A 58 10.12 4.36 -16.98
C LEU A 58 9.69 5.76 -17.45
N THR A 59 10.53 6.78 -17.26
CA THR A 59 10.25 8.13 -17.74
C THR A 59 10.04 8.17 -19.25
N ARG A 60 10.80 7.37 -20.01
CA ARG A 60 10.64 7.28 -21.48
C ARG A 60 9.32 6.62 -21.85
N PHE A 61 8.96 5.54 -21.14
CA PHE A 61 7.69 4.86 -21.34
C PHE A 61 6.51 5.80 -21.04
N VAL A 62 6.51 6.46 -19.88
CA VAL A 62 5.49 7.44 -19.49
C VAL A 62 5.38 8.57 -20.52
N ALA A 63 6.50 9.09 -21.03
CA ALA A 63 6.48 10.12 -22.06
C ALA A 63 5.80 9.64 -23.36
N VAL A 64 6.07 8.42 -23.81
CA VAL A 64 5.43 7.85 -25.01
C VAL A 64 3.92 7.70 -24.80
N VAL A 65 3.49 7.13 -23.67
CA VAL A 65 2.06 6.96 -23.36
C VAL A 65 1.36 8.31 -23.20
N ALA A 66 2.01 9.29 -22.57
CA ALA A 66 1.45 10.64 -22.42
C ALA A 66 1.21 11.32 -23.79
N VAL A 67 2.14 11.15 -24.74
CA VAL A 67 1.95 11.63 -26.13
C VAL A 67 0.77 10.92 -26.78
N LEU A 68 0.65 9.59 -26.63
CA LEU A 68 -0.49 8.85 -27.18
C LEU A 68 -1.83 9.31 -26.57
N LEU A 69 -1.89 9.48 -25.25
CA LEU A 69 -3.09 10.00 -24.58
C LEU A 69 -3.46 11.38 -25.10
N PHE A 70 -2.48 12.29 -25.20
CA PHE A 70 -2.69 13.62 -25.77
C PHE A 70 -3.23 13.55 -27.20
N LEU A 71 -2.67 12.70 -28.05
CA LEU A 71 -3.04 12.61 -29.47
C LEU A 71 -4.42 11.99 -29.69
N PHE A 72 -4.81 10.98 -28.91
CA PHE A 72 -5.97 10.13 -29.20
C PHE A 72 -7.15 10.30 -28.22
N TYR A 73 -6.94 10.72 -26.98
CA TYR A 73 -7.95 10.68 -25.92
C TYR A 73 -8.29 12.08 -25.38
N PRO A 74 -9.58 12.45 -25.23
CA PRO A 74 -10.78 11.62 -25.38
C PRO A 74 -11.21 11.47 -26.85
N LYS A 75 -10.68 12.34 -27.72
CA LYS A 75 -10.88 12.29 -29.17
C LYS A 75 -9.55 12.63 -29.85
N PRO A 76 -9.33 12.12 -31.07
CA PRO A 76 -8.13 12.46 -31.81
C PRO A 76 -8.00 13.96 -32.08
N ILE A 77 -6.81 14.53 -31.88
CA ILE A 77 -6.59 15.99 -31.98
C ILE A 77 -6.94 16.58 -33.36
N TRP A 78 -6.90 15.76 -34.42
CA TRP A 78 -7.27 16.15 -35.79
C TRP A 78 -8.79 16.18 -36.04
N GLN A 79 -9.60 15.62 -35.12
CA GLN A 79 -11.06 15.72 -35.16
C GLN A 79 -11.58 16.94 -34.37
N GLY A 80 -10.69 17.66 -33.67
CA GLY A 80 -11.01 18.82 -32.87
C GLY A 80 -10.10 18.89 -31.64
N PHE A 81 -9.52 20.05 -31.37
CA PHE A 81 -8.69 20.26 -30.18
C PHE A 81 -9.57 20.48 -28.95
N SER A 82 -9.38 19.66 -27.92
CA SER A 82 -10.01 19.84 -26.60
C SER A 82 -8.94 20.05 -25.52
N LEU A 83 -9.22 20.96 -24.59
CA LEU A 83 -8.38 21.14 -23.39
C LEU A 83 -8.35 19.87 -22.53
N GLU A 84 -9.35 18.99 -22.65
CA GLU A 84 -9.41 17.71 -21.95
C GLU A 84 -8.26 16.77 -22.34
N ASN A 85 -7.82 16.76 -23.62
CA ASN A 85 -6.66 15.97 -24.05
C ASN A 85 -5.41 16.36 -23.25
N ILE A 86 -5.21 17.67 -23.04
CA ILE A 86 -4.09 18.19 -22.27
C ILE A 86 -4.23 17.81 -20.81
N TYR A 87 -5.40 18.04 -20.21
CA TYR A 87 -5.60 17.74 -18.79
C TYR A 87 -5.44 16.25 -18.47
N MET A 88 -5.87 15.35 -19.36
CA MET A 88 -5.68 13.92 -19.15
C MET A 88 -4.24 13.47 -19.32
N ALA A 89 -3.52 14.00 -20.31
CA ALA A 89 -2.08 13.72 -20.44
C ALA A 89 -1.28 14.26 -19.24
N LEU A 90 -1.62 15.46 -18.75
CA LEU A 90 -1.01 16.03 -17.54
C LEU A 90 -1.37 15.24 -16.27
N ALA A 91 -2.63 14.83 -16.12
CA ALA A 91 -3.07 14.01 -14.99
C ALA A 91 -2.37 12.65 -14.99
N TYR A 92 -2.24 12.01 -16.16
CA TYR A 92 -1.45 10.79 -16.32
C TYR A 92 0.00 10.96 -15.88
N ILE A 93 0.68 12.00 -16.37
CA ILE A 93 2.07 12.30 -15.96
C ILE A 93 2.14 12.53 -14.45
N LEU A 94 1.21 13.32 -13.90
CA LEU A 94 1.15 13.60 -12.46
C LEU A 94 0.97 12.31 -11.64
N GLY A 95 0.11 11.40 -12.09
CA GLY A 95 -0.10 10.09 -11.48
C GLY A 95 1.16 9.24 -11.46
N SER A 96 1.86 9.16 -12.59
CA SER A 96 3.14 8.46 -12.69
C SER A 96 4.21 9.11 -11.80
N VAL A 97 4.31 10.43 -11.78
CA VAL A 97 5.31 11.13 -10.96
C VAL A 97 5.04 10.93 -9.48
N LEU A 98 3.79 11.08 -9.03
CA LEU A 98 3.43 10.93 -7.62
C LEU A 98 3.57 9.48 -7.14
N SER A 99 3.23 8.49 -7.97
CA SER A 99 3.49 7.07 -7.68
C SER A 99 4.98 6.79 -7.52
N GLY A 100 5.82 7.33 -8.41
CA GLY A 100 7.27 7.15 -8.34
C GLY A 100 7.89 7.85 -7.13
N LEU A 101 7.38 9.04 -6.78
CA LEU A 101 7.78 9.76 -5.57
C LEU A 101 7.38 8.99 -4.31
N ALA A 102 6.20 8.36 -4.28
CA ALA A 102 5.75 7.55 -3.16
C ALA A 102 6.72 6.38 -2.89
N GLY A 103 7.11 5.62 -3.93
CA GLY A 103 8.11 4.56 -3.81
C GLY A 103 9.49 5.08 -3.33
N LYS A 104 9.92 6.24 -3.85
CA LYS A 104 11.20 6.86 -3.46
C LYS A 104 11.21 7.36 -2.01
N VAL A 105 10.11 7.95 -1.55
CA VAL A 105 9.95 8.36 -0.15
C VAL A 105 9.97 7.14 0.76
N GLY A 106 9.26 6.07 0.40
CA GLY A 106 9.26 4.79 1.12
C GLY A 106 10.68 4.22 1.27
N MET A 107 11.40 4.05 0.17
CA MET A 107 12.80 3.57 0.20
C MET A 107 13.72 4.48 1.04
N SER A 108 13.56 5.80 0.94
CA SER A 108 14.42 6.73 1.68
C SER A 108 14.22 6.63 3.19
N ILE A 109 13.01 6.36 3.69
CA ILE A 109 12.80 6.15 5.13
C ILE A 109 13.14 4.72 5.54
N ALA A 110 12.86 3.71 4.71
CA ALA A 110 13.18 2.31 5.01
C ALA A 110 14.68 2.09 5.22
N THR A 111 15.52 2.62 4.32
CA THR A 111 17.00 2.57 4.42
C THR A 111 17.58 3.36 5.59
N ILE A 112 16.79 4.22 6.24
CA ILE A 112 17.18 4.86 7.51
C ILE A 112 16.68 3.99 8.65
N ALA A 113 15.41 3.59 8.60
CA ALA A 113 14.72 2.87 9.65
C ALA A 113 15.32 1.48 9.91
N ASN A 114 15.85 0.78 8.91
CA ASN A 114 16.49 -0.53 9.08
C ASN A 114 17.74 -0.43 9.98
N VAL A 115 18.63 0.54 9.71
CA VAL A 115 19.81 0.84 10.55
C VAL A 115 19.40 1.22 11.97
N LYS A 116 18.33 2.00 12.13
CA LYS A 116 17.83 2.41 13.45
C LYS A 116 17.17 1.25 14.19
N SER A 117 16.44 0.40 13.49
CA SER A 117 15.79 -0.80 14.03
C SER A 117 16.84 -1.78 14.54
N ALA A 118 17.84 -2.12 13.71
CA ALA A 118 18.96 -2.98 14.10
C ALA A 118 19.75 -2.40 15.29
N SER A 119 19.96 -1.08 15.32
CA SER A 119 20.61 -0.41 16.46
C SER A 119 19.76 -0.48 17.73
N ALA A 120 18.46 -0.27 17.61
CA ALA A 120 17.50 -0.29 18.72
C ALA A 120 17.25 -1.70 19.26
N ALA A 121 17.45 -2.75 18.46
CA ALA A 121 17.35 -4.15 18.89
C ALA A 121 18.28 -4.49 20.05
N LYS A 122 19.44 -3.78 20.18
CA LYS A 122 20.33 -3.88 21.35
C LYS A 122 19.66 -3.45 22.67
N LYS A 123 18.65 -2.58 22.60
CA LYS A 123 17.87 -2.07 23.75
C LYS A 123 16.58 -2.88 23.99
N GLY A 124 16.24 -3.82 23.09
CA GLY A 124 15.10 -4.74 23.21
C GLY A 124 14.09 -4.64 22.05
N LEU A 125 13.07 -5.50 22.11
CA LEU A 125 12.07 -5.66 21.06
C LEU A 125 11.22 -4.40 20.83
N ALA A 126 10.70 -3.81 21.90
CA ALA A 126 9.81 -2.65 21.80
C ALA A 126 10.44 -1.43 21.10
N PRO A 127 11.66 -0.99 21.44
CA PRO A 127 12.30 0.12 20.73
C PRO A 127 12.63 -0.20 19.26
N ALA A 128 13.05 -1.44 18.94
CA ALA A 128 13.27 -1.88 17.56
C ALA A 128 11.97 -1.85 16.74
N PHE A 129 10.90 -2.44 17.29
CA PHE A 129 9.57 -2.40 16.68
C PHE A 129 9.12 -0.98 16.40
N MET A 130 9.25 -0.07 17.38
CA MET A 130 8.82 1.32 17.19
C MET A 130 9.65 2.07 16.15
N ALA A 131 10.95 1.76 16.00
CA ALA A 131 11.79 2.32 14.95
C ALA A 131 11.33 1.87 13.55
N ALA A 132 11.14 0.56 13.37
CA ALA A 132 10.71 -0.01 12.10
C ALA A 132 9.26 0.37 11.75
N PHE A 133 8.32 0.21 12.67
CA PHE A 133 6.90 0.49 12.44
C PHE A 133 6.66 1.95 12.11
N ARG A 134 7.33 2.88 12.82
CA ARG A 134 7.24 4.30 12.48
C ARG A 134 7.92 4.63 11.15
N GLY A 135 8.95 3.89 10.74
CA GLY A 135 9.52 3.96 9.41
C GLY A 135 8.49 3.60 8.33
N GLY A 136 7.83 2.45 8.47
CA GLY A 136 6.73 2.04 7.59
C GLY A 136 5.54 3.02 7.61
N ALA A 137 5.23 3.59 8.77
CA ALA A 137 4.17 4.60 8.91
C ALA A 137 4.40 5.87 8.10
N VAL A 138 5.65 6.31 7.94
CA VAL A 138 5.97 7.45 7.05
C VAL A 138 5.51 7.15 5.63
N MET A 139 5.79 5.94 5.15
CA MET A 139 5.41 5.49 3.82
C MET A 139 3.88 5.40 3.68
N GLY A 140 3.19 4.75 4.63
CA GLY A 140 1.73 4.63 4.59
C GLY A 140 1.02 5.98 4.57
N MET A 141 1.43 6.91 5.42
CA MET A 141 0.83 8.25 5.46
C MET A 141 1.14 9.06 4.20
N ALA A 142 2.35 8.95 3.65
CA ALA A 142 2.75 9.67 2.44
C ALA A 142 2.02 9.13 1.19
N VAL A 143 1.93 7.81 1.02
CA VAL A 143 1.28 7.15 -0.13
C VAL A 143 -0.21 7.51 -0.19
N VAL A 144 -0.92 7.32 0.93
CA VAL A 144 -2.38 7.52 0.98
C VAL A 144 -2.73 9.00 0.96
N GLY A 145 -1.98 9.84 1.69
CA GLY A 145 -2.15 11.29 1.66
C GLY A 145 -1.92 11.86 0.25
N THR A 146 -0.92 11.37 -0.48
CA THR A 146 -0.61 11.88 -1.83
C THR A 146 -1.66 11.44 -2.86
N SER A 147 -2.08 10.19 -2.83
CA SER A 147 -3.12 9.68 -3.74
C SER A 147 -4.47 10.36 -3.50
N LEU A 148 -4.89 10.52 -2.24
CA LEU A 148 -6.14 11.18 -1.89
C LEU A 148 -6.10 12.68 -2.22
N ALA A 149 -5.03 13.40 -1.84
CA ALA A 149 -4.87 14.81 -2.19
C ALA A 149 -4.83 15.02 -3.70
N GLY A 150 -4.12 14.17 -4.44
CA GLY A 150 -4.06 14.21 -5.91
C GLY A 150 -5.44 14.07 -6.54
N ALA A 151 -6.22 13.07 -6.11
CA ALA A 151 -7.60 12.89 -6.56
C ALA A 151 -8.48 14.10 -6.25
N SER A 152 -8.41 14.61 -5.01
CA SER A 152 -9.24 15.74 -4.58
C SER A 152 -8.89 17.04 -5.31
N ILE A 153 -7.60 17.34 -5.50
CA ILE A 153 -7.16 18.55 -6.22
C ILE A 153 -7.60 18.48 -7.68
N LEU A 154 -7.35 17.36 -8.35
CA LEU A 154 -7.74 17.20 -9.76
C LEU A 154 -9.26 17.30 -9.92
N TYR A 155 -10.02 16.66 -9.03
CA TYR A 155 -11.48 16.74 -9.07
C TYR A 155 -11.98 18.17 -8.83
N ILE A 156 -11.45 18.90 -7.84
CA ILE A 156 -11.86 20.29 -7.58
C ILE A 156 -11.56 21.20 -8.77
N LEU A 157 -10.37 21.08 -9.38
CA LEU A 157 -9.94 21.94 -10.48
C LEU A 157 -10.69 21.66 -11.78
N THR A 158 -11.06 20.41 -12.02
CA THR A 158 -11.58 20.00 -13.34
C THR A 158 -13.05 19.63 -13.35
N GLN A 159 -13.59 19.12 -12.24
CA GLN A 159 -14.95 18.57 -12.16
C GLN A 159 -15.22 17.43 -13.17
N HIS A 160 -14.18 16.74 -13.63
CA HIS A 160 -14.26 15.65 -14.58
C HIS A 160 -13.65 14.36 -14.02
N GLU A 161 -14.48 13.34 -13.87
CA GLU A 161 -14.12 12.01 -13.37
C GLU A 161 -13.08 11.31 -14.26
N THR A 162 -13.11 11.55 -15.57
CA THR A 162 -12.19 10.97 -16.55
C THR A 162 -10.75 11.47 -16.38
N ILE A 163 -10.56 12.68 -15.85
CA ILE A 163 -9.23 13.22 -15.56
C ILE A 163 -8.63 12.53 -14.33
N VAL A 164 -9.45 12.26 -13.31
CA VAL A 164 -9.02 11.47 -12.14
C VAL A 164 -8.70 10.01 -12.56
N LEU A 165 -9.44 9.46 -13.53
CA LEU A 165 -9.11 8.17 -14.12
C LEU A 165 -7.76 8.17 -14.84
N ALA A 166 -7.45 9.22 -15.61
CA ALA A 166 -6.15 9.35 -16.28
C ALA A 166 -5.00 9.42 -15.25
N PHE A 167 -5.22 10.12 -14.12
CA PHE A 167 -4.29 10.12 -12.99
C PHE A 167 -4.08 8.72 -12.40
N SER A 168 -5.16 7.96 -12.17
CA SER A 168 -5.06 6.56 -11.75
C SER A 168 -4.29 5.72 -12.76
N PHE A 169 -4.57 5.86 -14.05
CA PHE A 169 -3.88 5.11 -15.11
C PHE A 169 -2.37 5.40 -15.15
N GLY A 170 -1.97 6.65 -14.88
CA GLY A 170 -0.57 7.03 -14.72
C GLY A 170 0.10 6.34 -13.55
N ALA A 171 -0.60 6.23 -12.42
CA ALA A 171 -0.11 5.52 -11.25
C ALA A 171 0.09 4.02 -11.52
N SER A 172 -0.92 3.35 -12.09
CA SER A 172 -0.85 1.91 -12.42
C SER A 172 0.26 1.60 -13.42
N SER A 173 0.43 2.45 -14.42
CA SER A 173 1.48 2.30 -15.44
C SER A 173 2.86 2.26 -14.82
N LEU A 174 3.15 3.12 -13.84
CA LEU A 174 4.45 3.13 -13.18
C LEU A 174 4.58 1.98 -12.17
N ALA A 175 3.52 1.74 -11.37
CA ALA A 175 3.51 0.71 -10.34
C ALA A 175 3.78 -0.69 -10.90
N LEU A 176 3.19 -1.02 -12.04
CA LEU A 176 3.40 -2.30 -12.73
C LEU A 176 4.90 -2.58 -12.96
N PHE A 177 5.62 -1.61 -13.52
CA PHE A 177 7.04 -1.80 -13.82
C PHE A 177 7.93 -1.69 -12.59
N ALA A 178 7.61 -0.81 -11.64
CA ALA A 178 8.37 -0.70 -10.39
C ALA A 178 8.30 -1.99 -9.57
N LYS A 179 7.11 -2.61 -9.49
CA LYS A 179 6.92 -3.89 -8.79
C LYS A 179 7.61 -5.04 -9.52
N ALA A 180 7.48 -5.10 -10.85
CA ALA A 180 8.13 -6.15 -11.63
C ALA A 180 9.66 -6.01 -11.64
N GLY A 181 10.19 -4.81 -11.85
CA GLY A 181 11.63 -4.53 -11.90
C GLY A 181 12.29 -4.76 -10.56
N GLY A 182 11.77 -4.12 -9.50
CA GLY A 182 12.24 -4.33 -8.13
C GLY A 182 12.11 -5.79 -7.69
N GLY A 183 10.96 -6.43 -7.98
CA GLY A 183 10.69 -7.84 -7.65
C GLY A 183 11.65 -8.84 -8.29
N ILE A 184 11.98 -8.64 -9.58
CA ILE A 184 12.99 -9.47 -10.27
C ILE A 184 14.36 -9.28 -9.61
N PHE A 185 14.72 -8.05 -9.24
CA PHE A 185 16.00 -7.76 -8.61
C PHE A 185 16.14 -8.44 -7.24
N THR A 186 15.18 -8.21 -6.31
CA THR A 186 15.20 -8.84 -4.98
C THR A 186 15.21 -10.36 -5.08
N LYS A 187 14.25 -10.97 -5.78
CA LYS A 187 14.13 -12.44 -5.77
C LYS A 187 15.27 -13.15 -6.50
N THR A 188 15.95 -12.48 -7.43
CA THR A 188 17.18 -13.03 -8.01
C THR A 188 18.33 -13.01 -7.00
N ALA A 189 18.46 -11.92 -6.23
CA ALA A 189 19.51 -11.78 -5.22
C ALA A 189 19.27 -12.73 -4.02
N ASP A 190 18.08 -12.72 -3.45
CA ASP A 190 17.57 -13.57 -2.37
C ASP A 190 17.85 -15.06 -2.67
N ILE A 191 17.28 -15.59 -3.76
CA ILE A 191 17.48 -17.01 -4.15
C ILE A 191 18.97 -17.35 -4.35
N SER A 192 19.75 -16.44 -4.93
CA SER A 192 21.18 -16.68 -5.16
C SER A 192 21.97 -16.66 -3.85
N ALA A 193 21.66 -15.74 -2.94
CA ALA A 193 22.30 -15.62 -1.64
C ALA A 193 22.02 -16.84 -0.78
N ASP A 194 20.74 -17.22 -0.68
CA ASP A 194 20.29 -18.30 0.17
C ASP A 194 20.74 -19.68 -0.31
N LEU A 195 20.59 -19.95 -1.61
CA LEU A 195 20.99 -21.25 -2.15
C LEU A 195 22.49 -21.47 -2.01
N THR A 196 23.30 -20.49 -2.44
CA THR A 196 24.76 -20.60 -2.37
C THR A 196 25.25 -20.59 -0.91
N GLY A 197 24.72 -19.69 -0.08
CA GLY A 197 25.15 -19.52 1.30
C GLY A 197 24.71 -20.67 2.20
N LYS A 198 23.40 -20.86 2.36
CA LYS A 198 22.83 -21.80 3.34
C LYS A 198 22.93 -23.24 2.87
N VAL A 199 22.66 -23.52 1.60
CA VAL A 199 22.54 -24.90 1.09
C VAL A 199 23.87 -25.46 0.59
N GLU A 200 24.62 -24.71 -0.21
CA GLU A 200 25.89 -25.22 -0.78
C GLU A 200 27.08 -25.06 0.17
N LEU A 201 27.22 -23.88 0.80
CA LEU A 201 28.38 -23.55 1.62
C LEU A 201 28.15 -23.78 3.13
N GLY A 202 26.89 -23.91 3.57
CA GLY A 202 26.53 -24.09 4.99
C GLY A 202 26.92 -22.90 5.88
N ILE A 203 27.01 -21.70 5.32
CA ILE A 203 27.22 -20.46 6.10
C ILE A 203 25.87 -19.87 6.53
N PRO A 204 25.83 -19.06 7.60
CA PRO A 204 24.61 -18.38 8.01
C PRO A 204 23.99 -17.52 6.91
N GLU A 205 22.68 -17.29 7.02
CA GLU A 205 21.95 -16.27 6.28
C GLU A 205 22.53 -14.87 6.56
N ASP A 206 22.51 -14.01 5.56
CA ASP A 206 23.13 -12.66 5.59
C ASP A 206 24.60 -12.62 6.00
N ASP A 207 25.34 -13.72 5.83
CA ASP A 207 26.75 -13.74 6.18
C ASP A 207 27.56 -12.79 5.27
N PRO A 208 28.38 -11.88 5.83
CA PRO A 208 29.11 -10.88 5.06
C PRO A 208 30.14 -11.45 4.08
N ARG A 209 30.44 -12.75 4.15
CA ARG A 209 31.29 -13.46 3.18
C ARG A 209 30.56 -13.76 1.87
N ASN A 210 29.23 -13.74 1.87
CA ASN A 210 28.41 -13.99 0.70
C ASN A 210 28.24 -12.69 -0.12
N PRO A 211 28.76 -12.63 -1.37
CA PRO A 211 28.73 -11.40 -2.15
C PRO A 211 27.32 -10.97 -2.60
N ALA A 212 26.32 -11.86 -2.51
CA ALA A 212 24.95 -11.56 -2.90
C ALA A 212 24.16 -10.80 -1.82
N VAL A 213 24.59 -10.81 -0.56
CA VAL A 213 23.81 -10.27 0.58
C VAL A 213 23.54 -8.77 0.47
N ILE A 214 24.48 -7.98 -0.04
CA ILE A 214 24.21 -6.54 -0.28
C ILE A 214 23.14 -6.36 -1.35
N ALA A 215 23.14 -7.18 -2.41
CA ALA A 215 22.12 -7.08 -3.44
C ALA A 215 20.75 -7.52 -2.92
N ASP A 216 20.73 -8.51 -2.02
CA ASP A 216 19.51 -9.00 -1.36
C ASP A 216 18.84 -7.90 -0.55
N ASN A 217 19.57 -7.33 0.41
CA ASN A 217 19.12 -6.23 1.25
C ASN A 217 18.79 -4.94 0.45
N VAL A 218 19.49 -4.70 -0.67
CA VAL A 218 19.10 -3.64 -1.63
C VAL A 218 17.75 -3.97 -2.25
N GLY A 219 17.56 -5.23 -2.63
CA GLY A 219 16.34 -5.81 -3.16
C GLY A 219 15.12 -5.51 -2.32
N ASP A 220 15.18 -5.74 -1.02
CA ASP A 220 14.02 -5.53 -0.13
C ASP A 220 13.57 -4.07 -0.13
N ASN A 221 14.53 -3.14 -0.23
CA ASN A 221 14.26 -1.72 -0.31
C ASN A 221 13.69 -1.28 -1.67
N VAL A 222 14.04 -1.94 -2.78
CA VAL A 222 13.58 -1.52 -4.12
C VAL A 222 12.35 -2.28 -4.62
N GLY A 223 12.22 -3.56 -4.28
CA GLY A 223 11.04 -4.38 -4.57
C GLY A 223 9.98 -4.21 -3.49
N ASP A 224 10.32 -4.65 -2.29
CA ASP A 224 9.34 -4.91 -1.24
C ASP A 224 8.94 -3.62 -0.50
N VAL A 225 9.76 -2.56 -0.57
CA VAL A 225 9.37 -1.19 -0.15
C VAL A 225 8.93 -0.33 -1.33
N ALA A 226 9.83 0.03 -2.25
CA ALA A 226 9.51 1.02 -3.28
C ALA A 226 8.42 0.53 -4.26
N GLY A 227 8.52 -0.71 -4.74
CA GLY A 227 7.54 -1.34 -5.62
C GLY A 227 6.17 -1.48 -4.96
N MET A 228 6.13 -1.98 -3.72
CA MET A 228 4.89 -2.05 -2.92
C MET A 228 4.26 -0.67 -2.70
N GLY A 229 5.06 0.38 -2.43
CA GLY A 229 4.53 1.74 -2.26
C GLY A 229 3.83 2.28 -3.49
N ALA A 230 4.40 2.01 -4.66
CA ALA A 230 3.79 2.37 -5.94
C ALA A 230 2.50 1.56 -6.20
N ASP A 231 2.50 0.27 -5.86
CA ASP A 231 1.34 -0.63 -6.01
C ASP A 231 0.16 -0.25 -5.10
N LEU A 232 0.44 0.08 -3.83
CA LEU A 232 -0.60 0.50 -2.90
C LEU A 232 -1.07 1.94 -3.16
N PHE A 233 -0.21 2.80 -3.72
CA PHE A 233 -0.63 4.08 -4.29
C PHE A 233 -1.64 3.86 -5.41
N ASP A 234 -1.32 2.98 -6.37
CA ASP A 234 -2.18 2.62 -7.50
C ASP A 234 -3.52 2.05 -7.03
N SER A 235 -3.48 1.01 -6.18
CA SER A 235 -4.69 0.37 -5.65
C SER A 235 -5.64 1.37 -4.98
N ASN A 236 -5.10 2.30 -4.18
CA ASN A 236 -5.91 3.32 -3.52
C ASN A 236 -6.52 4.31 -4.52
N ILE A 237 -5.73 4.84 -5.46
CA ILE A 237 -6.27 5.79 -6.44
C ILE A 237 -7.24 5.13 -7.42
N ALA A 238 -7.01 3.87 -7.81
CA ALA A 238 -7.89 3.12 -8.69
C ALA A 238 -9.27 2.91 -8.08
N ALA A 239 -9.33 2.56 -6.78
CA ALA A 239 -10.61 2.45 -6.08
C ALA A 239 -11.34 3.80 -5.97
N ILE A 240 -10.62 4.88 -5.64
CA ILE A 240 -11.19 6.24 -5.58
C ILE A 240 -11.70 6.67 -6.96
N ALA A 241 -10.90 6.51 -8.02
CA ALA A 241 -11.27 6.90 -9.38
C ALA A 241 -12.49 6.12 -9.89
N ALA A 242 -12.51 4.79 -9.70
CA ALA A 242 -13.65 3.96 -10.08
C ALA A 242 -14.93 4.37 -9.35
N ALA A 243 -14.85 4.68 -8.05
CA ALA A 243 -15.99 5.15 -7.29
C ALA A 243 -16.46 6.54 -7.72
N ILE A 244 -15.56 7.47 -8.05
CA ILE A 244 -15.92 8.81 -8.56
C ILE A 244 -16.69 8.68 -9.88
N ILE A 245 -16.24 7.83 -10.81
CA ILE A 245 -16.92 7.61 -12.11
C ILE A 245 -18.36 7.13 -11.91
N LEU A 246 -18.58 6.23 -10.95
CA LEU A 246 -19.92 5.70 -10.66
C LEU A 246 -20.77 6.66 -9.82
N ALA A 247 -20.13 7.50 -9.01
CA ALA A 247 -20.81 8.45 -8.14
C ALA A 247 -21.20 9.75 -8.86
N ALA A 248 -20.44 10.17 -9.88
CA ALA A 248 -20.66 11.44 -10.59
C ALA A 248 -22.05 11.54 -11.24
N PRO A 249 -22.53 10.54 -12.01
CA PRO A 249 -23.89 10.59 -12.60
C PRO A 249 -25.01 10.61 -11.55
N LEU A 250 -24.73 10.15 -10.33
CA LEU A 250 -25.68 10.09 -9.21
C LEU A 250 -25.61 11.34 -8.32
N GLY A 251 -24.65 12.25 -8.55
CA GLY A 251 -24.39 13.39 -7.68
C GLY A 251 -23.86 13.01 -6.30
N GLN A 252 -23.24 11.83 -6.16
CA GLN A 252 -22.82 11.25 -4.87
C GLN A 252 -21.31 11.32 -4.64
N VAL A 253 -20.55 12.10 -5.42
CA VAL A 253 -19.07 12.12 -5.33
C VAL A 253 -18.56 12.52 -3.94
N ASP A 254 -19.32 13.34 -3.22
CA ASP A 254 -18.98 13.75 -1.85
C ASP A 254 -18.79 12.56 -0.90
N ILE A 255 -19.53 11.46 -1.06
CA ILE A 255 -19.38 10.28 -0.19
C ILE A 255 -18.04 9.57 -0.39
N VAL A 256 -17.50 9.60 -1.61
CA VAL A 256 -16.22 8.98 -1.96
C VAL A 256 -15.09 9.69 -1.22
N PHE A 257 -15.06 11.03 -1.29
CA PHE A 257 -14.07 11.82 -0.57
C PHE A 257 -14.30 11.82 0.94
N ALA A 258 -15.55 11.74 1.41
CA ALA A 258 -15.86 11.61 2.82
C ALA A 258 -15.27 10.32 3.39
N PHE A 259 -15.56 9.17 2.78
CA PHE A 259 -15.09 7.88 3.28
C PHE A 259 -13.58 7.73 3.11
N GLY A 260 -13.00 8.19 1.99
CA GLY A 260 -11.55 8.22 1.80
C GLY A 260 -10.83 9.09 2.83
N GLY A 261 -11.33 10.30 3.08
CA GLY A 261 -10.76 11.21 4.09
C GLY A 261 -10.90 10.69 5.52
N LEU A 262 -12.05 10.13 5.88
CA LEU A 262 -12.27 9.54 7.20
C LEU A 262 -11.48 8.24 7.40
N GLY A 263 -11.24 7.47 6.33
CA GLY A 263 -10.35 6.30 6.34
C GLY A 263 -8.89 6.68 6.58
N LEU A 264 -8.40 7.72 5.92
CA LEU A 264 -7.06 8.27 6.19
C LEU A 264 -6.97 8.82 7.62
N LEU A 265 -8.00 9.52 8.10
CA LEU A 265 -8.04 10.01 9.48
C LEU A 265 -8.03 8.85 10.49
N ALA A 266 -8.80 7.78 10.24
CA ALA A 266 -8.78 6.58 11.06
C ALA A 266 -7.38 5.97 11.08
N SER A 267 -6.72 5.86 9.92
CA SER A 267 -5.35 5.35 9.78
C SER A 267 -4.34 6.19 10.57
N ILE A 268 -4.44 7.52 10.53
CA ILE A 268 -3.59 8.42 11.34
C ILE A 268 -3.74 8.10 12.83
N ILE A 269 -4.98 7.99 13.32
CA ILE A 269 -5.24 7.69 14.73
C ILE A 269 -4.74 6.29 15.08
N GLY A 270 -5.01 5.30 14.24
CA GLY A 270 -4.59 3.90 14.43
C GLY A 270 -3.08 3.76 14.56
N VAL A 271 -2.33 4.36 13.64
CA VAL A 271 -0.86 4.36 13.67
C VAL A 271 -0.29 5.08 14.89
N LEU A 272 -0.92 6.18 15.35
CA LEU A 272 -0.50 6.88 16.57
C LEU A 272 -0.75 6.05 17.85
N LEU A 273 -1.76 5.16 17.83
CA LEU A 273 -2.11 4.29 18.96
C LEU A 273 -1.33 2.96 18.95
N ALA A 274 -0.78 2.55 17.81
CA ALA A 274 -0.05 1.31 17.65
C ALA A 274 1.24 1.29 18.50
N ARG A 275 1.39 0.22 19.29
CA ARG A 275 2.51 0.02 20.22
C ARG A 275 2.67 -1.47 20.54
N VAL A 276 3.89 -1.89 20.83
CA VAL A 276 4.19 -3.22 21.36
C VAL A 276 4.74 -3.10 22.78
N GLY A 277 4.34 -4.02 23.67
CA GLY A 277 4.93 -4.15 25.01
C GLY A 277 6.33 -4.76 24.97
N ALA A 278 7.08 -4.69 26.08
CA ALA A 278 8.46 -5.20 26.16
C ALA A 278 8.62 -6.69 25.82
N HIS A 279 7.60 -7.50 26.09
CA HIS A 279 7.51 -8.92 25.74
C HIS A 279 6.29 -9.23 24.86
N GLY A 280 5.80 -8.22 24.14
CA GLY A 280 4.66 -8.39 23.24
C GLY A 280 5.03 -9.15 21.98
N ASN A 281 4.02 -9.68 21.28
CA ASN A 281 4.18 -10.25 19.94
C ASN A 281 3.96 -9.12 18.90
N PRO A 282 4.95 -8.82 18.02
CA PRO A 282 4.81 -7.80 16.97
C PRO A 282 3.62 -8.06 16.05
N GLY A 283 3.42 -9.29 15.57
CA GLY A 283 2.29 -9.65 14.73
C GLY A 283 0.94 -9.32 15.37
N ARG A 284 0.76 -9.67 16.65
CA ARG A 284 -0.46 -9.30 17.40
C ARG A 284 -0.63 -7.79 17.54
N ALA A 285 0.45 -7.03 17.68
CA ALA A 285 0.39 -5.57 17.75
C ALA A 285 -0.04 -4.95 16.41
N LEU A 286 0.50 -5.44 15.29
CA LEU A 286 0.13 -5.02 13.93
C LEU A 286 -1.35 -5.33 13.64
N ASN A 287 -1.81 -6.52 14.03
CA ASN A 287 -3.22 -6.93 13.88
C ASN A 287 -4.15 -6.09 14.73
N THR A 288 -3.80 -5.89 16.01
CA THR A 288 -4.60 -5.06 16.91
C THR A 288 -4.71 -3.63 16.40
N GLY A 289 -3.61 -3.05 15.89
CA GLY A 289 -3.63 -1.72 15.27
C GLY A 289 -4.58 -1.66 14.07
N THR A 290 -4.58 -2.68 13.22
CA THR A 290 -5.51 -2.79 12.07
C THR A 290 -6.96 -2.88 12.51
N TYR A 291 -7.28 -3.71 13.51
CA TYR A 291 -8.64 -3.86 14.04
C TYR A 291 -9.16 -2.57 14.69
N VAL A 292 -8.31 -1.90 15.49
CA VAL A 292 -8.66 -0.60 16.09
C VAL A 292 -8.93 0.43 15.00
N THR A 293 -8.10 0.47 13.96
CA THR A 293 -8.28 1.38 12.82
C THR A 293 -9.61 1.14 12.09
N ASN A 294 -9.97 -0.12 11.85
CA ASN A 294 -11.25 -0.49 11.24
C ASN A 294 -12.45 -0.07 12.11
N ILE A 295 -12.39 -0.26 13.43
CA ILE A 295 -13.45 0.19 14.34
C ILE A 295 -13.59 1.71 14.28
N ILE A 296 -12.48 2.44 14.31
CA ILE A 296 -12.49 3.91 14.20
C ILE A 296 -13.10 4.33 12.86
N PHE A 297 -12.71 3.70 11.75
CA PHE A 297 -13.28 3.97 10.43
C PHE A 297 -14.80 3.75 10.40
N ALA A 298 -15.28 2.62 10.90
CA ALA A 298 -16.71 2.30 10.93
C ALA A 298 -17.51 3.34 11.75
N VAL A 299 -16.99 3.73 12.93
CA VAL A 299 -17.65 4.73 13.79
C VAL A 299 -17.65 6.12 13.14
N LEU A 300 -16.51 6.57 12.61
CA LEU A 300 -16.39 7.88 11.98
C LEU A 300 -17.28 8.01 10.74
N THR A 301 -17.29 7.00 9.87
CA THR A 301 -18.12 7.00 8.66
C THR A 301 -19.60 6.86 8.97
N LEU A 302 -19.99 6.11 10.01
CA LEU A 302 -21.39 6.04 10.44
C LEU A 302 -21.85 7.39 10.97
N ALA A 303 -21.06 8.02 11.84
CA ALA A 303 -21.35 9.35 12.36
C ALA A 303 -21.49 10.38 11.23
N ALA A 304 -20.57 10.38 10.26
CA ALA A 304 -20.65 11.25 9.10
C ALA A 304 -21.92 10.97 8.26
N THR A 305 -22.26 9.68 8.06
CA THR A 305 -23.47 9.28 7.34
C THR A 305 -24.74 9.84 8.00
N LEU A 306 -24.83 9.76 9.34
CA LEU A 306 -25.99 10.25 10.09
C LEU A 306 -26.05 11.78 10.16
N ILE A 307 -24.92 12.45 10.39
CA ILE A 307 -24.84 13.92 10.55
C ILE A 307 -25.08 14.64 9.22
N PHE A 308 -24.43 14.17 8.15
CA PHE A 308 -24.49 14.79 6.82
C PHE A 308 -25.58 14.18 5.93
N LYS A 309 -26.38 13.25 6.46
CA LYS A 309 -27.52 12.61 5.79
C LYS A 309 -27.11 11.91 4.49
N PHE A 310 -25.96 11.23 4.48
CA PHE A 310 -25.65 10.30 3.39
C PHE A 310 -26.57 9.08 3.44
N GLU A 311 -26.75 8.43 2.31
CA GLU A 311 -27.58 7.24 2.21
C GLU A 311 -26.95 6.07 2.99
N LEU A 312 -27.68 5.54 3.97
CA LEU A 312 -27.19 4.51 4.89
C LEU A 312 -26.78 3.22 4.16
N ARG A 313 -27.43 2.91 3.03
CA ARG A 313 -27.08 1.73 2.20
C ARG A 313 -25.66 1.80 1.66
N TYR A 314 -25.18 3.00 1.30
CA TYR A 314 -23.81 3.19 0.85
C TYR A 314 -22.80 3.00 1.99
N TRP A 315 -23.15 3.43 3.20
CA TRP A 315 -22.35 3.13 4.39
C TRP A 315 -22.30 1.61 4.66
N LEU A 316 -23.45 0.93 4.61
CA LEU A 316 -23.51 -0.52 4.77
C LEU A 316 -22.68 -1.26 3.70
N ALA A 317 -22.70 -0.80 2.45
CA ALA A 317 -21.87 -1.35 1.39
C ALA A 317 -20.36 -1.21 1.71
N ALA A 318 -19.92 -0.03 2.16
CA ALA A 318 -18.54 0.19 2.58
C ALA A 318 -18.16 -0.66 3.81
N PHE A 319 -19.07 -0.78 4.78
CA PHE A 319 -18.87 -1.61 5.98
C PHE A 319 -18.70 -3.09 5.64
N VAL A 320 -19.48 -3.62 4.69
CA VAL A 320 -19.33 -5.01 4.21
C VAL A 320 -17.96 -5.22 3.55
N GLY A 321 -17.49 -4.26 2.76
CA GLY A 321 -16.15 -4.32 2.17
C GLY A 321 -15.01 -4.29 3.19
N MET A 322 -15.14 -3.46 4.22
CA MET A 322 -14.21 -3.43 5.37
C MET A 322 -14.18 -4.80 6.09
N LEU A 323 -15.34 -5.41 6.35
CA LEU A 323 -15.41 -6.75 6.94
C LEU A 323 -14.75 -7.82 6.06
N ALA A 324 -14.93 -7.75 4.75
CA ALA A 324 -14.26 -8.65 3.82
C ALA A 324 -12.73 -8.49 3.88
N GLY A 325 -12.22 -7.25 3.98
CA GLY A 325 -10.80 -6.98 4.21
C GLY A 325 -10.27 -7.62 5.51
N VAL A 326 -11.02 -7.52 6.61
CA VAL A 326 -10.68 -8.17 7.89
C VAL A 326 -10.64 -9.70 7.75
N ILE A 327 -11.60 -10.30 7.05
CA ILE A 327 -11.64 -11.75 6.80
C ILE A 327 -10.42 -12.17 5.96
N ILE A 328 -10.07 -11.41 4.92
CA ILE A 328 -8.89 -11.68 4.08
C ILE A 328 -7.61 -11.62 4.93
N GLY A 329 -7.45 -10.61 5.78
CA GLY A 329 -6.29 -10.49 6.67
C GLY A 329 -6.17 -11.67 7.64
N PHE A 330 -7.25 -11.99 8.35
CA PHE A 330 -7.27 -13.09 9.32
C PHE A 330 -7.03 -14.46 8.67
N THR A 331 -7.63 -14.70 7.50
CA THR A 331 -7.43 -15.95 6.77
C THR A 331 -6.02 -16.05 6.23
N SER A 332 -5.45 -14.95 5.72
CA SER A 332 -4.05 -14.90 5.30
C SER A 332 -3.11 -15.27 6.46
N GLU A 333 -3.30 -14.68 7.64
CA GLU A 333 -2.52 -15.00 8.85
C GLU A 333 -2.57 -16.49 9.22
N ILE A 334 -3.74 -17.14 9.14
CA ILE A 334 -3.85 -18.58 9.40
C ILE A 334 -2.97 -19.41 8.45
N PHE A 335 -2.85 -19.00 7.19
CA PHE A 335 -2.11 -19.74 6.17
C PHE A 335 -0.63 -19.34 6.06
N THR A 336 -0.21 -18.22 6.66
CA THR A 336 1.18 -17.71 6.53
C THR A 336 1.94 -17.58 7.85
N SER A 337 1.28 -17.52 9.01
CA SER A 337 1.97 -17.48 10.31
C SER A 337 2.56 -18.84 10.70
N ASP A 338 3.71 -18.83 11.36
CA ASP A 338 4.36 -19.97 12.02
C ASP A 338 3.54 -20.56 13.19
N GLU A 339 2.66 -19.76 13.81
CA GLU A 339 1.64 -20.22 14.76
C GLU A 339 0.47 -20.95 14.04
N GLY A 340 0.36 -20.78 12.71
CA GLY A 340 -0.68 -21.36 11.87
C GLY A 340 -0.50 -22.85 11.60
N LYS A 341 -1.61 -23.61 11.70
CA LYS A 341 -1.60 -25.06 11.43
C LYS A 341 -1.05 -25.44 10.04
N PRO A 342 -1.43 -24.76 8.93
CA PRO A 342 -0.90 -25.06 7.60
C PRO A 342 0.63 -24.97 7.55
N VAL A 343 1.22 -23.89 8.05
CA VAL A 343 2.68 -23.68 8.06
C VAL A 343 3.38 -24.73 8.92
N GLN A 344 2.85 -25.04 10.11
CA GLN A 344 3.40 -26.10 10.97
C GLN A 344 3.37 -27.48 10.31
N LEU A 345 2.35 -27.77 9.49
CA LEU A 345 2.26 -29.02 8.75
C LEU A 345 3.27 -29.08 7.60
N VAL A 346 3.50 -27.96 6.89
CA VAL A 346 4.56 -27.85 5.87
C VAL A 346 5.95 -28.01 6.50
N ALA A 347 6.19 -27.38 7.65
CA ALA A 347 7.45 -27.52 8.39
C ALA A 347 7.69 -28.98 8.81
N LYS A 348 6.67 -29.68 9.31
CA LYS A 348 6.75 -31.12 9.62
C LYS A 348 7.00 -31.97 8.37
N ALA A 349 6.33 -31.68 7.26
CA ALA A 349 6.54 -32.38 5.99
C ALA A 349 7.96 -32.20 5.43
N SER A 350 8.59 -31.06 5.73
CA SER A 350 9.95 -30.75 5.30
C SER A 350 11.01 -31.67 5.91
N ALA A 351 10.72 -32.30 7.06
CA ALA A 351 11.59 -33.32 7.64
C ALA A 351 11.74 -34.58 6.76
N THR A 352 10.81 -34.81 5.84
CA THR A 352 10.85 -35.93 4.87
C THR A 352 11.61 -35.56 3.59
N GLY A 353 11.89 -34.27 3.37
CA GLY A 353 12.69 -33.77 2.26
C GLY A 353 11.98 -32.74 1.37
N PRO A 354 12.72 -32.08 0.46
CA PRO A 354 12.25 -30.89 -0.28
C PRO A 354 11.02 -31.12 -1.16
N ALA A 355 10.86 -32.32 -1.72
CA ALA A 355 9.69 -32.63 -2.55
C ALA A 355 8.38 -32.51 -1.75
N PHE A 356 8.37 -32.98 -0.50
CA PHE A 356 7.20 -32.88 0.37
C PHE A 356 6.98 -31.46 0.87
N THR A 357 8.04 -30.67 1.07
CA THR A 357 7.94 -29.21 1.32
C THR A 357 7.19 -28.52 0.19
N ILE A 358 7.61 -28.72 -1.06
CA ILE A 358 7.02 -28.06 -2.23
C ILE A 358 5.55 -28.49 -2.43
N ILE A 359 5.28 -29.80 -2.39
CA ILE A 359 3.91 -30.32 -2.61
C ILE A 359 2.95 -29.84 -1.52
N SER A 360 3.35 -29.90 -0.25
CA SER A 360 2.51 -29.47 0.87
C SER A 360 2.28 -27.95 0.84
N GLY A 361 3.34 -27.17 0.63
CA GLY A 361 3.25 -25.71 0.49
C GLY A 361 2.33 -25.30 -0.67
N PHE A 362 2.52 -25.88 -1.85
CA PHE A 362 1.65 -25.63 -3.01
C PHE A 362 0.18 -25.99 -2.73
N SER A 363 -0.06 -27.16 -2.12
CA SER A 363 -1.42 -27.60 -1.77
C SER A 363 -2.12 -26.64 -0.81
N TYR A 364 -1.45 -26.22 0.28
CA TYR A 364 -2.03 -25.26 1.22
C TYR A 364 -2.17 -23.86 0.60
N GLY A 365 -1.28 -23.48 -0.31
CA GLY A 365 -1.42 -22.27 -1.12
C GLY A 365 -2.68 -22.27 -1.98
N LEU A 366 -3.02 -23.38 -2.62
CA LEU A 366 -4.29 -23.47 -3.37
C LEU A 366 -5.52 -23.39 -2.44
N LEU A 367 -5.44 -24.00 -1.25
CA LEU A 367 -6.52 -23.94 -0.25
C LEU A 367 -6.71 -22.53 0.33
N SER A 368 -5.64 -21.76 0.49
CA SER A 368 -5.69 -20.42 1.09
C SER A 368 -6.43 -19.40 0.22
N VAL A 369 -6.59 -19.65 -1.08
CA VAL A 369 -7.30 -18.77 -2.01
C VAL A 369 -8.83 -18.81 -1.82
N PHE A 370 -9.37 -19.92 -1.29
CA PHE A 370 -10.82 -20.11 -1.21
C PHE A 370 -11.52 -19.08 -0.30
N PRO A 371 -11.08 -18.82 0.95
CA PRO A 371 -11.74 -17.84 1.81
C PRO A 371 -11.72 -16.40 1.25
N PRO A 372 -10.59 -15.86 0.72
CA PRO A 372 -10.58 -14.56 0.06
C PRO A 372 -11.54 -14.46 -1.14
N LEU A 373 -11.61 -15.48 -2.01
CA LEU A 373 -12.52 -15.47 -3.16
C LEU A 373 -13.99 -15.41 -2.73
N VAL A 374 -14.37 -16.22 -1.73
CA VAL A 374 -15.73 -16.20 -1.17
C VAL A 374 -16.01 -14.85 -0.49
N GLY A 375 -15.03 -14.30 0.23
CA GLY A 375 -15.13 -12.98 0.87
C GLY A 375 -15.37 -11.86 -0.13
N ILE A 376 -14.59 -11.79 -1.21
CA ILE A 376 -14.72 -10.76 -2.27
C ILE A 376 -16.05 -10.93 -3.01
N GLY A 377 -16.38 -12.14 -3.47
CA GLY A 377 -17.62 -12.41 -4.18
C GLY A 377 -18.86 -12.14 -3.32
N GLY A 378 -18.83 -12.56 -2.06
CA GLY A 378 -19.88 -12.31 -1.08
C GLY A 378 -20.06 -10.82 -0.77
N ALA A 379 -18.96 -10.09 -0.60
CA ALA A 379 -19.00 -8.65 -0.34
C ALA A 379 -19.52 -7.85 -1.53
N ALA A 380 -19.11 -8.19 -2.75
CA ALA A 380 -19.61 -7.57 -3.97
C ALA A 380 -21.11 -7.81 -4.15
N LEU A 381 -21.57 -9.07 -3.98
CA LEU A 381 -22.99 -9.41 -4.07
C LEU A 381 -23.82 -8.70 -2.99
N ALA A 382 -23.36 -8.71 -1.74
CA ALA A 382 -24.04 -8.04 -0.64
C ALA A 382 -24.11 -6.52 -0.86
N ALA A 383 -23.00 -5.88 -1.22
CA ALA A 383 -22.96 -4.44 -1.51
C ALA A 383 -23.90 -4.05 -2.65
N TYR A 384 -23.94 -4.87 -3.73
CA TYR A 384 -24.88 -4.69 -4.83
C TYR A 384 -26.32 -4.78 -4.34
N LYS A 385 -26.68 -5.85 -3.60
CA LYS A 385 -28.06 -6.11 -3.14
C LYS A 385 -28.56 -5.10 -2.12
N ILE A 386 -27.68 -4.58 -1.25
CA ILE A 386 -28.01 -3.51 -0.30
C ILE A 386 -28.41 -2.22 -1.03
N CYS A 387 -27.72 -1.91 -2.14
CA CYS A 387 -27.93 -0.71 -2.94
C CYS A 387 -28.93 -0.89 -4.09
N GLU A 388 -29.31 -2.13 -4.44
CA GLU A 388 -30.29 -2.49 -5.50
C GLU A 388 -31.58 -1.63 -5.45
N PRO A 389 -32.20 -1.41 -4.28
CA PRO A 389 -33.45 -0.63 -4.22
C PRO A 389 -33.31 0.87 -4.51
N LEU A 390 -32.09 1.41 -4.59
CA LEU A 390 -31.84 2.80 -4.99
C LEU A 390 -31.96 3.01 -6.50
N GLY A 391 -31.90 1.93 -7.29
CA GLY A 391 -32.04 1.96 -8.76
C GLY A 391 -30.85 2.58 -9.50
N GLY A 392 -30.93 2.56 -10.83
CA GLY A 392 -29.91 3.13 -11.71
C GLY A 392 -28.53 2.48 -11.51
N GLN A 393 -27.49 3.31 -11.38
CA GLN A 393 -26.10 2.88 -11.19
C GLN A 393 -25.71 2.72 -9.70
N ALA A 394 -26.62 3.02 -8.77
CA ALA A 394 -26.36 2.92 -7.33
C ALA A 394 -25.87 1.54 -6.87
N PRO A 395 -26.30 0.40 -7.45
CA PRO A 395 -25.80 -0.92 -7.06
C PRO A 395 -24.31 -1.12 -7.40
N LEU A 396 -23.88 -0.57 -8.54
CA LEU A 396 -22.47 -0.59 -8.96
C LEU A 396 -21.64 0.35 -8.09
N LEU A 397 -22.18 1.53 -7.75
CA LEU A 397 -21.55 2.42 -6.78
C LEU A 397 -21.40 1.70 -5.42
N GLY A 398 -22.39 0.92 -4.98
CA GLY A 398 -22.29 0.09 -3.79
C GLY A 398 -21.07 -0.84 -3.81
N ILE A 399 -20.83 -1.53 -4.92
CA ILE A 399 -19.63 -2.37 -5.10
C ILE A 399 -18.35 -1.52 -4.99
N ALA A 400 -18.29 -0.36 -5.65
CA ALA A 400 -17.13 0.52 -5.59
C ALA A 400 -16.87 1.09 -4.18
N LEU A 401 -17.93 1.43 -3.44
CA LEU A 401 -17.82 1.87 -2.04
C LEU A 401 -17.41 0.73 -1.10
N SER A 402 -17.79 -0.52 -1.42
CA SER A 402 -17.26 -1.71 -0.75
C SER A 402 -15.74 -1.84 -0.96
N ALA A 403 -15.25 -1.59 -2.18
CA ALA A 403 -13.80 -1.54 -2.44
C ALA A 403 -13.10 -0.41 -1.66
N ILE A 404 -13.71 0.79 -1.58
CA ILE A 404 -13.21 1.86 -0.71
C ILE A 404 -13.20 1.42 0.76
N GLY A 405 -14.25 0.76 1.23
CA GLY A 405 -14.33 0.25 2.60
C GLY A 405 -13.21 -0.73 2.92
N MET A 406 -12.89 -1.63 2.00
CA MET A 406 -11.77 -2.58 2.12
C MET A 406 -10.41 -1.87 2.18
N LEU A 407 -10.21 -0.83 1.38
CA LEU A 407 -8.96 -0.05 1.32
C LEU A 407 -8.96 1.17 2.25
N SER A 408 -10.02 1.39 3.02
CA SER A 408 -10.18 2.63 3.79
C SER A 408 -9.11 2.85 4.86
N VAL A 409 -8.56 1.75 5.38
CA VAL A 409 -7.49 1.73 6.37
C VAL A 409 -6.12 1.44 5.77
N VAL A 410 -5.97 1.62 4.44
CA VAL A 410 -4.74 1.29 3.71
C VAL A 410 -3.50 1.98 4.29
N GLY A 411 -3.65 3.15 4.93
CA GLY A 411 -2.54 3.82 5.59
C GLY A 411 -1.94 3.00 6.74
N MET A 412 -2.78 2.35 7.54
CA MET A 412 -2.34 1.41 8.59
C MET A 412 -1.78 0.12 7.96
N ILE A 413 -2.42 -0.39 6.90
CA ILE A 413 -1.98 -1.62 6.22
C ILE A 413 -0.58 -1.44 5.62
N ILE A 414 -0.33 -0.37 4.86
CA ILE A 414 1.00 -0.05 4.32
C ILE A 414 2.02 0.10 5.46
N SER A 415 1.62 0.69 6.59
CA SER A 415 2.52 0.84 7.74
C SER A 415 2.97 -0.51 8.31
N ASN A 416 2.07 -1.49 8.34
CA ASN A 416 2.37 -2.86 8.76
C ASN A 416 3.17 -3.63 7.71
N ASP A 417 2.87 -3.42 6.43
CA ASP A 417 3.52 -4.13 5.33
C ASP A 417 4.97 -3.66 5.18
N ALA A 418 5.17 -2.33 5.14
CA ALA A 418 6.50 -1.72 5.12
C ALA A 418 7.32 -1.94 6.39
N TYR A 419 6.71 -2.38 7.50
CA TYR A 419 7.45 -2.80 8.67
C TYR A 419 8.27 -4.07 8.40
N GLY A 420 7.78 -4.99 7.56
CA GLY A 420 8.46 -6.25 7.23
C GLY A 420 9.85 -6.03 6.63
N PRO A 421 9.97 -5.42 5.44
CA PRO A 421 11.27 -5.18 4.77
C PRO A 421 12.22 -4.19 5.47
N ILE A 422 11.81 -3.62 6.61
CA ILE A 422 12.68 -2.77 7.46
C ILE A 422 13.29 -3.60 8.60
N VAL A 423 12.62 -4.69 8.98
CA VAL A 423 13.09 -5.63 10.00
C VAL A 423 13.87 -6.79 9.39
N ASP A 424 13.50 -7.19 8.18
CA ASP A 424 14.46 -7.74 7.21
C ASP A 424 15.62 -6.74 7.04
#